data_AF-A0AAD6ZDY8-F1
#
_entry.id   AF-A0AAD6ZDY8-F1
#
_cell.length_a   1.000
_cell.length_b   1.000
_cell.length_c   1.000
_cell.angle_alpha   90.00
_cell.angle_beta   90.00
_cell.angle_gamma   90.00
#
_symmetry.space_group_name_H-M   'P 1'
#
loop_
_entity.id
_entity.type
_entity.pdbx_description
1 polymer ?
#
loop_
_entity_poly.entity_id
_entity_poly.type
_entity_poly.pdbx_seq_one_letter_code
_entity_poly.pdbx_strand_id
1 'polypeptide(L)'
;MQTRGEQQYYVIVLLETLFQHLLQDITLGILYDIACTLERSCRKWGFLSRFMDCIQFAVSVFHAFGHDWPCQLLYHPRKRTGFGLSDGEGCEQFWHSISHLIAVLRISGKWQRLYVLDAQIEHADEVSLQRMGEWLRRRSLHSRKKRQEAESVLAECRVRISALREQWQLQVVAQTKP
;
A
#
# COMPACT_ATOMS: atom_id res chain seq x y z
N MET A 1 -10.21 7.81 26.11
CA MET A 1 -10.19 7.44 24.69
C MET A 1 -10.09 5.92 24.60
N GLN A 2 -11.20 5.22 24.34
CA GLN A 2 -11.26 3.75 24.24
C GLN A 2 -11.62 3.30 22.82
N THR A 3 -11.14 4.01 21.80
CA THR A 3 -11.27 3.59 20.41
C THR A 3 -9.94 3.00 19.97
N ARG A 4 -9.95 1.73 19.56
CA ARG A 4 -8.78 1.11 18.89
C ARG A 4 -8.46 1.95 17.64
N GLY A 5 -7.19 2.31 17.44
CA GLY A 5 -6.78 3.27 16.41
C GLY A 5 -7.11 2.83 14.99
N GLU A 6 -7.04 1.53 14.69
CA GLU A 6 -7.34 0.96 13.39
C GLU A 6 -8.67 0.23 13.39
N GLN A 7 -9.71 0.89 12.87
CA GLN A 7 -11.02 0.28 12.71
C GLN A 7 -11.33 0.07 11.22
N GLN A 8 -11.75 -1.15 10.88
CA GLN A 8 -12.00 -1.55 9.50
C GLN A 8 -13.09 -0.73 8.80
N TYR A 9 -14.04 -0.15 9.54
CA TYR A 9 -15.12 0.61 8.91
C TYR A 9 -14.63 1.88 8.19
N TYR A 10 -13.56 2.52 8.66
CA TYR A 10 -13.03 3.72 7.99
C TYR A 10 -12.57 3.38 6.59
N VAL A 11 -11.74 2.35 6.45
CA VAL A 11 -11.23 1.92 5.14
C VAL A 11 -12.35 1.36 4.27
N ILE A 12 -13.33 0.65 4.84
CA ILE A 12 -14.49 0.16 4.07
C ILE A 12 -15.28 1.31 3.47
N VAL A 13 -15.63 2.34 4.26
CA VAL A 13 -16.39 3.50 3.77
C VAL A 13 -15.60 4.29 2.73
N LEU A 14 -14.28 4.47 2.95
CA LEU A 14 -13.41 5.14 1.99
C LEU A 14 -13.37 4.39 0.65
N LEU A 15 -13.26 3.06 0.69
CA LEU A 15 -13.25 2.24 -0.52
C LEU A 15 -14.60 2.26 -1.23
N GLU A 16 -15.72 2.11 -0.52
CA GLU A 16 -17.05 2.23 -1.14
C GLU A 16 -17.23 3.58 -1.83
N THR A 17 -16.83 4.66 -1.17
CA THR A 17 -16.90 6.02 -1.72
C THR A 17 -16.01 6.14 -2.96
N LEU A 18 -14.76 5.67 -2.89
CA LEU A 18 -13.84 5.68 -4.02
C LEU A 18 -14.42 4.93 -5.22
N PHE A 19 -14.97 3.73 -5.02
CA PHE A 19 -15.55 2.92 -6.10
C PHE A 19 -16.82 3.52 -6.72
N GLN A 20 -17.51 4.45 -6.04
CA GLN A 20 -18.60 5.22 -6.66
C GLN A 20 -18.09 6.20 -7.73
N HIS A 21 -16.81 6.56 -7.68
CA HIS A 21 -16.18 7.51 -8.60
C HIS A 21 -15.21 6.84 -9.59
N LEU A 22 -14.97 5.53 -9.47
CA LEU A 22 -14.11 4.77 -10.37
C LEU A 22 -14.92 4.04 -11.45
N LEU A 23 -14.28 3.81 -12.60
CA LEU A 23 -14.83 2.95 -13.66
C LEU A 23 -14.82 1.49 -13.19
N GLN A 24 -15.80 0.70 -13.65
CA GLN A 24 -16.02 -0.69 -13.20
C GLN A 24 -14.87 -1.66 -13.51
N ASP A 25 -14.00 -1.31 -14.46
CA ASP A 25 -12.92 -2.21 -14.94
C ASP A 25 -11.55 -1.94 -14.28
N ILE A 26 -11.49 -1.04 -13.29
CA ILE A 26 -10.23 -0.67 -12.65
C ILE A 26 -9.85 -1.70 -11.58
N THR A 27 -8.65 -2.25 -11.68
CA THR A 27 -8.04 -3.00 -10.57
C THR A 27 -7.38 -2.05 -9.58
N LEU A 28 -7.75 -2.13 -8.31
CA LEU A 28 -7.22 -1.32 -7.22
C LEU A 28 -6.34 -2.15 -6.28
N GLY A 29 -5.07 -1.77 -6.16
CA GLY A 29 -4.17 -2.29 -5.13
C GLY A 29 -4.25 -1.45 -3.86
N ILE A 30 -4.49 -2.09 -2.72
CA ILE A 30 -4.60 -1.43 -1.41
C ILE A 30 -3.46 -1.89 -0.52
N LEU A 31 -2.76 -0.93 0.06
CA LEU A 31 -1.77 -1.15 1.13
C LEU A 31 -2.38 -0.68 2.44
N TYR A 32 -2.57 -1.61 3.38
CA TYR A 32 -3.13 -1.32 4.70
C TYR A 32 -2.53 -2.26 5.74
N ASP A 33 -2.21 -1.76 6.92
CA ASP A 33 -1.46 -2.50 7.94
C ASP A 33 -2.16 -3.81 8.31
N ILE A 34 -3.49 -3.78 8.41
CA ILE A 34 -4.31 -4.96 8.69
C ILE A 34 -5.07 -5.47 7.45
N ALA A 35 -4.52 -5.29 6.25
CA ALA A 35 -5.14 -5.70 4.98
C ALA A 35 -5.59 -7.18 4.95
N CYS A 36 -4.82 -8.07 5.57
CA CYS A 36 -5.18 -9.50 5.66
C CYS A 36 -6.46 -9.74 6.48
N THR A 37 -6.64 -8.97 7.56
CA THR A 37 -7.83 -9.02 8.41
C THR A 37 -9.00 -8.34 7.71
N LEU A 38 -8.73 -7.25 6.96
CA LEU A 38 -9.73 -6.54 6.18
C LEU A 38 -10.31 -7.43 5.08
N GLU A 39 -9.47 -8.08 4.27
CA GLU A 39 -9.91 -9.00 3.21
C GLU A 39 -10.76 -10.13 3.80
N ARG A 40 -10.33 -10.72 4.92
CA ARG A 40 -11.09 -11.75 5.63
C ARG A 40 -12.48 -11.24 6.07
N SER A 41 -12.54 -10.04 6.64
CA SER A 41 -13.82 -9.43 7.05
C SER A 41 -14.73 -9.17 5.86
N CYS A 42 -14.21 -8.64 4.75
CA CYS A 42 -14.97 -8.41 3.53
C CYS A 42 -15.57 -9.71 2.97
N ARG A 43 -14.75 -10.77 2.87
CA ARG A 43 -15.22 -12.08 2.40
C ARG A 43 -16.24 -12.73 3.34
N LYS A 44 -16.05 -12.60 4.66
CA LYS A 44 -16.93 -13.21 5.66
C LYS A 44 -18.29 -12.52 5.76
N TRP A 45 -18.31 -11.20 5.68
CA TRP A 45 -19.51 -10.40 5.95
C TRP A 45 -20.14 -9.77 4.70
N GLY A 46 -19.53 -9.96 3.52
CA GLY A 46 -20.04 -9.43 2.26
C GLY A 46 -19.76 -7.94 2.02
N PHE A 47 -18.89 -7.31 2.83
CA PHE A 47 -18.47 -5.92 2.60
C PHE A 47 -17.71 -5.81 1.27
N LEU A 48 -17.95 -4.73 0.53
CA LEU A 48 -17.33 -4.48 -0.77
C LEU A 48 -17.55 -5.61 -1.79
N SER A 49 -18.54 -6.49 -1.59
CA SER A 49 -18.76 -7.68 -2.43
C SER A 49 -18.81 -7.38 -3.92
N ARG A 50 -19.42 -6.26 -4.32
CA ARG A 50 -19.46 -5.78 -5.72
C ARG A 50 -18.09 -5.51 -6.34
N PHE A 51 -17.08 -5.20 -5.52
CA PHE A 51 -15.76 -4.75 -5.94
C PHE A 51 -14.64 -5.73 -5.58
N MET A 52 -14.95 -6.85 -4.92
CA MET A 52 -13.93 -7.77 -4.38
C MET A 52 -13.00 -8.33 -5.45
N ASP A 53 -13.49 -8.56 -6.67
CA ASP A 53 -12.67 -9.07 -7.78
C ASP A 53 -11.74 -8.00 -8.36
N CYS A 54 -12.06 -6.72 -8.12
CA CYS A 54 -11.28 -5.57 -8.55
C CYS A 54 -10.22 -5.17 -7.51
N ILE A 55 -10.27 -5.71 -6.29
CA ILE A 55 -9.40 -5.28 -5.19
C ILE A 55 -8.29 -6.29 -4.93
N GLN A 56 -7.06 -5.80 -4.87
CA GLN A 56 -5.90 -6.55 -4.35
C GLN A 56 -5.48 -5.97 -3.01
N PHE A 57 -5.41 -6.82 -1.99
CA PHE A 57 -5.01 -6.43 -0.64
C PHE A 57 -3.53 -6.76 -0.39
N ALA A 58 -2.77 -5.84 0.17
CA ALA A 58 -1.42 -6.07 0.64
C ALA A 58 -1.15 -5.29 1.94
N VAL A 59 -0.22 -5.78 2.74
CA VAL A 59 0.25 -5.10 3.95
C VAL A 59 1.46 -4.25 3.57
N SER A 60 1.60 -3.05 4.12
CA SER A 60 2.80 -2.21 3.96
C SER A 60 4.07 -3.00 4.30
N VAL A 61 5.18 -2.71 3.61
CA VAL A 61 6.39 -3.56 3.64
C VAL A 61 6.94 -3.69 5.05
N PHE A 62 6.96 -2.59 5.83
CA PHE A 62 7.45 -2.63 7.21
C PHE A 62 6.53 -3.46 8.10
N HIS A 63 5.21 -3.25 7.99
CA HIS A 63 4.22 -3.93 8.82
C HIS A 63 4.09 -5.41 8.49
N ALA A 64 4.34 -5.81 7.25
CA ALA A 64 4.25 -7.20 6.83
C ALA A 64 5.15 -8.12 7.69
N PHE A 65 6.35 -7.66 8.08
CA PHE A 65 7.24 -8.43 8.94
C PHE A 65 6.70 -8.66 10.36
N GLY A 66 5.77 -7.82 10.83
CA GLY A 66 5.07 -8.00 12.10
C GLY A 66 3.96 -9.05 12.06
N HIS A 67 3.61 -9.56 10.88
CA HIS A 67 2.57 -10.57 10.70
C HIS A 67 3.17 -11.99 10.63
N ASP A 68 2.34 -13.00 10.88
CA ASP A 68 2.73 -14.40 10.77
C ASP A 68 3.24 -14.74 9.36
N TRP A 69 4.10 -15.77 9.29
CA TRP A 69 4.76 -16.19 8.05
C TRP A 69 3.79 -16.42 6.85
N PRO A 70 2.63 -17.09 7.01
CA PRO A 70 1.68 -17.25 5.90
C PRO A 70 1.15 -15.91 5.38
N CYS A 71 0.94 -14.93 6.27
CA CYS A 71 0.52 -13.59 5.88
C CYS A 71 1.62 -12.88 5.08
N GLN A 72 2.88 -13.01 5.51
CA GLN A 72 4.04 -12.50 4.76
C GLN A 72 4.20 -13.13 3.38
N LEU A 73 3.72 -14.35 3.16
CA LEU A 73 3.76 -14.97 1.82
C LEU A 73 2.68 -14.41 0.89
N LEU A 74 1.47 -14.17 1.42
CA LEU A 74 0.28 -13.83 0.63
C LEU A 74 0.04 -12.32 0.47
N TYR A 75 0.44 -11.52 1.45
CA TYR A 75 0.10 -10.09 1.52
C TYR A 75 1.32 -9.17 1.43
N HIS A 76 2.55 -9.69 1.40
CA HIS A 76 3.73 -8.84 1.28
C HIS A 76 3.83 -8.24 -0.14
N PRO A 77 3.99 -6.91 -0.33
CA PRO A 77 3.88 -6.26 -1.63
C PRO A 77 4.95 -6.73 -2.63
N ARG A 78 6.14 -7.10 -2.12
CA ARG A 78 7.24 -7.63 -2.95
C ARG A 78 7.02 -9.06 -3.45
N LYS A 79 6.04 -9.78 -2.89
CA LYS A 79 5.68 -11.16 -3.26
C LYS A 79 4.34 -11.22 -4.02
N ARG A 80 3.63 -10.09 -4.10
CA ARG A 80 2.32 -9.97 -4.74
C ARG A 80 2.44 -9.12 -6.01
N THR A 81 1.91 -9.63 -7.12
CA THR A 81 1.84 -8.86 -8.37
C THR A 81 0.94 -7.64 -8.21
N GLY A 82 1.24 -6.55 -8.92
CA GLY A 82 0.43 -5.33 -8.91
C GLY A 82 0.99 -4.18 -8.06
N PHE A 83 1.83 -4.47 -7.06
CA PHE A 83 2.35 -3.44 -6.13
C PHE A 83 3.73 -2.89 -6.50
N GLY A 84 4.43 -3.53 -7.44
CA GLY A 84 5.72 -3.06 -7.93
C GLY A 84 6.74 -2.85 -6.81
N LEU A 85 7.29 -1.63 -6.72
CA LEU A 85 8.25 -1.25 -5.68
C LEU A 85 7.66 -0.35 -4.57
N SER A 86 6.34 -0.26 -4.46
CA SER A 86 5.69 0.48 -3.38
C SER A 86 5.99 -0.13 -2.02
N ASP A 87 6.25 0.73 -1.03
CA ASP A 87 6.46 0.35 0.37
C ASP A 87 5.17 0.45 1.20
N GLY A 88 4.23 1.30 0.79
CA GLY A 88 2.96 1.49 1.50
C GLY A 88 3.02 2.56 2.58
N GLU A 89 4.11 3.33 2.65
CA GLU A 89 4.39 4.31 3.71
C GLU A 89 3.94 5.74 3.33
N GLY A 90 3.00 5.86 2.38
CA GLY A 90 2.61 7.15 1.81
C GLY A 90 1.92 8.05 2.83
N CYS A 91 1.08 7.47 3.69
CA CYS A 91 0.38 8.18 4.75
C CYS A 91 1.39 8.74 5.77
N GLU A 92 2.36 7.94 6.17
CA GLU A 92 3.41 8.25 7.15
C GLU A 92 4.33 9.35 6.62
N GLN A 93 4.72 9.27 5.34
CA GLN A 93 5.49 10.31 4.67
C GLN A 93 4.73 11.64 4.62
N PHE A 94 3.43 11.59 4.31
CA PHE A 94 2.56 12.77 4.32
C PHE A 94 2.45 13.35 5.73
N TRP A 95 2.13 12.54 6.73
CA TRP A 95 2.04 12.96 8.14
C TRP A 95 3.33 13.59 8.63
N HIS A 96 4.47 13.00 8.29
CA HIS A 96 5.78 13.56 8.61
C HIS A 96 5.97 14.96 7.99
N SER A 97 5.56 15.15 6.72
CA SER A 97 5.71 16.43 6.02
C SER A 97 4.94 17.58 6.68
N ILE A 98 3.79 17.30 7.30
CA ILE A 98 2.95 18.30 7.98
C ILE A 98 3.15 18.33 9.50
N SER A 99 4.02 17.47 10.05
CA SER A 99 4.21 17.32 11.50
C SER A 99 4.63 18.62 12.21
N HIS A 100 5.36 19.49 11.52
CA HIS A 100 5.76 20.80 12.02
C HIS A 100 4.58 21.72 12.35
N LEU A 101 3.41 21.50 11.72
CA LEU A 101 2.19 22.26 11.99
C LEU A 101 1.55 21.92 13.35
N ILE A 102 1.85 20.75 13.92
CA ILE A 102 1.18 20.26 15.14
C ILE A 102 1.27 21.29 16.28
N ALA A 103 2.46 21.87 16.50
CA ALA A 103 2.68 22.83 17.58
C ALA A 103 1.81 24.10 17.43
N VAL A 104 1.76 24.67 16.22
CA VAL A 104 1.02 25.90 15.92
C VAL A 104 -0.50 25.65 15.89
N LEU A 105 -0.90 24.52 15.33
CA LEU A 105 -2.32 24.17 15.17
C LEU A 105 -2.99 23.73 16.46
N ARG A 106 -2.23 23.30 17.47
CA ARG A 106 -2.76 22.87 18.77
C ARG A 106 -3.50 24.00 19.49
N ILE A 107 -2.99 25.22 19.41
CA ILE A 107 -3.59 26.41 20.05
C ILE A 107 -4.50 27.22 19.11
N SER A 108 -4.57 26.83 17.84
CA SER A 108 -5.38 27.52 16.83
C SER A 108 -6.88 27.16 16.94
N GLY A 109 -7.73 28.13 16.59
CA GLY A 109 -9.17 27.88 16.43
C GLY A 109 -9.49 26.89 15.30
N LYS A 110 -10.68 26.27 15.33
CA LYS A 110 -11.10 25.25 14.36
C LYS A 110 -10.91 25.69 12.91
N TRP A 111 -11.39 26.88 12.57
CA TRP A 111 -11.37 27.40 11.19
C TRP A 111 -9.96 27.73 10.72
N GLN A 112 -9.15 28.35 11.59
CA GLN A 112 -7.74 28.61 11.29
C GLN A 112 -6.98 27.31 11.06
N ARG A 113 -7.24 26.27 11.86
CA ARG A 113 -6.62 24.96 11.69
C ARG A 113 -6.95 24.33 10.35
N LEU A 114 -8.23 24.35 9.96
CA LEU A 114 -8.65 23.83 8.66
C LEU A 114 -8.00 24.60 7.52
N TYR A 115 -8.04 25.93 7.56
CA TYR A 115 -7.43 26.78 6.53
C TYR A 115 -5.92 26.53 6.36
N VAL A 116 -5.18 26.46 7.47
CA VAL A 116 -3.72 26.24 7.41
C VAL A 116 -3.38 24.84 6.89
N LEU A 117 -4.14 23.81 7.29
CA LEU A 117 -3.94 22.46 6.76
C LEU A 117 -4.21 22.41 5.26
N ASP A 118 -5.32 23.01 4.82
CA ASP A 118 -5.73 23.04 3.42
C ASP A 118 -4.69 23.76 2.56
N ALA A 119 -4.26 24.96 2.97
CA ALA A 119 -3.22 25.72 2.28
C ALA A 119 -1.87 24.98 2.24
N GLN A 120 -1.50 24.25 3.30
CA GLN A 120 -0.27 23.45 3.30
C GLN A 120 -0.36 22.27 2.34
N ILE A 121 -1.52 21.62 2.25
CA ILE A 121 -1.75 20.49 1.33
C ILE A 121 -1.74 20.99 -0.11
N GLU A 122 -2.45 22.07 -0.42
CA GLU A 122 -2.47 22.69 -1.76
C GLU A 122 -1.05 23.07 -2.21
N HIS A 123 -0.27 23.71 -1.34
CA HIS A 123 1.12 24.03 -1.64
C HIS A 123 1.98 22.78 -1.87
N ALA A 124 1.81 21.73 -1.05
CA ALA A 124 2.54 20.48 -1.22
C ALA A 124 2.21 19.80 -2.56
N ASP A 125 0.95 19.85 -2.98
CA ASP A 125 0.48 19.31 -4.26
C ASP A 125 1.11 20.07 -5.44
N GLU A 126 1.11 21.41 -5.42
CA GLU A 126 1.76 22.23 -6.44
C GLU A 126 3.26 21.89 -6.58
N VAL A 127 3.97 21.82 -5.45
CA VAL A 127 5.39 21.48 -5.43
C VAL A 127 5.63 20.05 -5.94
N SER A 128 4.75 19.10 -5.57
CA SER A 128 4.81 17.72 -6.04
C SER A 128 4.63 17.62 -7.56
N LEU A 129 3.63 18.33 -8.10
CA LEU A 129 3.36 18.41 -9.54
C LEU A 129 4.56 18.99 -10.31
N GLN A 130 5.12 20.11 -9.83
CA GLN A 130 6.31 20.72 -10.44
C GLN A 130 7.52 19.78 -10.47
N ARG A 131 7.68 18.94 -9.45
CA ARG A 131 8.79 17.98 -9.31
C ARG A 131 8.50 16.60 -9.91
N MET A 132 7.32 16.38 -10.49
CA MET A 132 6.87 15.07 -10.95
C MET A 132 7.82 14.45 -11.98
N GLY A 133 8.30 15.23 -12.94
CA GLY A 133 9.23 14.73 -13.97
C GLY A 133 10.53 14.18 -13.39
N GLU A 134 11.14 14.91 -12.44
CA GLU A 134 12.34 14.45 -11.74
C GLU A 134 12.05 13.21 -10.90
N TRP A 135 10.91 13.19 -10.20
CA TRP A 135 10.48 12.05 -9.41
C TRP A 135 10.30 10.79 -10.28
N LEU A 136 9.61 10.90 -11.42
CA LEU A 136 9.42 9.79 -12.37
C LEU A 136 10.76 9.28 -12.91
N ARG A 137 11.67 10.18 -13.28
CA ARG A 137 13.02 9.82 -13.73
C ARG A 137 13.78 9.03 -12.66
N ARG A 138 13.78 9.51 -11.40
CA ARG A 138 14.43 8.83 -10.27
C ARG A 138 13.83 7.44 -10.03
N ARG A 139 12.49 7.33 -10.02
CA ARG A 139 11.77 6.05 -9.83
C ARG A 139 12.04 5.07 -10.97
N SER A 140 12.10 5.54 -12.22
CA SER A 140 12.42 4.72 -13.40
C SER A 140 13.84 4.16 -13.33
N LEU A 141 14.83 5.02 -13.02
CA LEU A 141 16.22 4.59 -12.85
C LEU A 141 16.37 3.59 -11.70
N HIS A 142 15.73 3.85 -10.57
CA HIS A 142 15.72 2.93 -9.43
C HIS A 142 15.13 1.55 -9.81
N SER A 143 14.01 1.55 -10.52
CA SER A 143 13.34 0.32 -10.95
C SER A 143 14.21 -0.48 -11.94
N ARG A 144 14.88 0.19 -12.88
CA ARG A 144 15.83 -0.45 -13.81
C ARG A 144 17.01 -1.06 -13.07
N LYS A 145 17.59 -0.34 -12.12
CA LYS A 145 18.69 -0.85 -11.29
C LYS A 145 18.27 -2.10 -10.52
N LYS A 146 17.10 -2.05 -9.84
CA LYS A 146 16.57 -3.20 -9.09
C LYS A 146 16.30 -4.41 -9.98
N ARG A 147 15.81 -4.17 -11.20
CA ARG A 147 15.61 -5.23 -12.19
C ARG A 147 16.92 -5.87 -12.61
N GLN A 148 17.95 -5.08 -12.94
CA GLN A 148 19.27 -5.59 -13.33
C GLN A 148 19.92 -6.40 -12.20
N GLU A 149 19.85 -5.91 -10.96
CA GLU A 149 20.31 -6.65 -9.77
C GLU A 149 19.61 -8.02 -9.66
N ALA A 150 18.27 -8.04 -9.79
CA ALA A 150 17.51 -9.29 -9.71
C ALA A 150 17.82 -10.25 -10.86
N GLU A 151 17.99 -9.74 -12.09
CA GLU A 151 18.34 -10.54 -13.26
C GLU A 151 19.75 -11.18 -13.11
N SER A 152 20.72 -10.45 -12.53
CA SER A 152 22.06 -11.00 -12.23
C SER A 152 21.97 -12.16 -11.25
N VAL A 153 21.25 -11.96 -10.13
CA VAL A 153 21.06 -13.02 -9.12
C VAL A 153 20.41 -14.25 -9.73
N LEU A 154 19.38 -14.08 -10.56
CA LEU A 154 18.71 -15.20 -11.23
C LEU A 154 19.63 -15.93 -12.21
N ALA A 155 20.50 -15.21 -12.92
CA ALA A 155 21.47 -15.81 -13.82
C ALA A 155 22.54 -16.62 -13.05
N GLU A 156 23.00 -16.10 -11.91
CA GLU A 156 23.99 -16.76 -11.04
C GLU A 156 23.45 -18.05 -10.41
N CYS A 157 22.14 -18.14 -10.14
CA CYS A 157 21.52 -19.35 -9.60
C CYS A 157 21.63 -20.57 -10.53
N ARG A 158 21.84 -20.39 -11.85
CA ARG A 158 21.91 -21.48 -12.86
C ARG A 158 20.71 -22.44 -12.87
N VAL A 159 19.57 -22.02 -12.30
CA VAL A 159 18.31 -22.76 -12.32
C VAL A 159 17.35 -22.09 -13.30
N ARG A 160 16.63 -22.89 -14.08
CA ARG A 160 15.61 -22.35 -15.00
C ARG A 160 14.55 -21.57 -14.20
N ILE A 161 14.22 -20.37 -14.66
CA ILE A 161 13.21 -19.51 -14.02
C ILE A 161 11.87 -20.24 -13.83
N SER A 162 11.49 -21.12 -14.77
CA SER A 162 10.28 -21.94 -14.66
C SER A 162 10.29 -22.86 -13.43
N ALA A 163 11.44 -23.49 -13.14
CA ALA A 163 11.60 -24.34 -11.96
C ALA A 163 11.57 -23.51 -10.67
N LEU A 164 12.20 -22.32 -10.65
CA LEU A 164 12.13 -21.42 -9.50
C LEU A 164 10.69 -20.97 -9.20
N ARG A 165 9.91 -20.66 -10.25
CA ARG A 165 8.48 -20.32 -10.10
C ARG A 165 7.66 -21.49 -9.57
N GLU A 166 7.90 -22.69 -10.07
CA GLU A 166 7.23 -23.91 -9.60
C GLU A 166 7.55 -24.17 -8.12
N GLN A 167 8.83 -24.12 -7.73
CA GLN A 167 9.25 -24.29 -6.35
C GLN A 167 8.66 -23.21 -5.42
N TRP A 168 8.60 -21.96 -5.88
CA TRP A 168 7.93 -20.89 -5.14
C TRP A 168 6.44 -21.20 -4.91
N GLN A 169 5.71 -21.65 -5.94
CA GLN A 169 4.29 -22.00 -5.78
C GLN A 169 4.10 -23.17 -4.82
N LEU A 170 4.93 -24.22 -4.92
CA LEU A 170 4.90 -25.36 -4.00
C LEU A 170 5.17 -24.92 -2.55
N GLN A 171 6.12 -24.01 -2.35
CA GLN A 171 6.42 -23.46 -1.03
C GLN A 171 5.23 -22.67 -0.47
N VAL A 172 4.63 -21.77 -1.25
CA VAL A 172 3.46 -21.00 -0.81
C VAL A 172 2.34 -21.96 -0.42
N VAL A 173 1.99 -22.92 -1.29
CA VAL A 173 0.93 -23.90 -1.00
C VAL A 173 1.23 -24.72 0.26
N ALA A 174 2.47 -25.14 0.47
CA ALA A 174 2.85 -25.91 1.65
C ALA A 174 2.77 -25.10 2.95
N GLN A 175 3.13 -23.81 2.90
CA GLN A 175 3.29 -22.94 4.07
C GLN A 175 2.05 -22.08 4.37
N THR A 176 1.02 -22.13 3.53
CA THR A 176 -0.27 -21.46 3.76
C THR A 176 -1.43 -22.44 3.94
N LYS A 177 -1.15 -23.73 4.20
CA LYS A 177 -2.20 -24.71 4.52
C LYS A 177 -2.89 -24.33 5.85
N PRO A 178 -4.22 -24.48 5.95
CA PRO A 178 -4.94 -24.29 7.19
C PRO A 178 -4.55 -25.33 8.26
#